data_AF-A0A151EQC7-F1
#
_entry.id   AF-A0A151EQC7-F1
#
_cell.length_a   1.000
_cell.length_b   1.000
_cell.length_c   1.000
_cell.angle_alpha   90.00
_cell.angle_beta   90.00
_cell.angle_gamma   90.00
#
_symmetry.space_group_name_H-M   'P 1'
#
loop_
_entity.id
_entity.type
_entity.pdbx_description
1 polymer ?
#
loop_
_entity_poly.entity_id
_entity_poly.type
_entity_poly.pdbx_seq_one_letter_code
_entity_poly.pdbx_strand_id
1 'polypeptide(L)'
;MDEKNTSSIKNAIEDLLETSIFKEISKRNNKNFAEKLAVWLVRYILMISSMNESLKIDLEEVLYNLHGEKFRKIIEVTEKTFYKIKKDSENFDNYIW
;
A
#
# COMPACT_ATOMS: atom_id res chain seq x y z
N MET A 1 28.00 12.03 10.81
CA MET A 1 26.81 12.73 10.28
C MET A 1 26.28 11.86 9.17
N ASP A 2 25.38 10.94 9.51
CA ASP A 2 24.70 10.04 8.56
C ASP A 2 23.35 9.65 9.18
N GLU A 3 22.49 10.64 9.43
CA GLU A 3 21.05 10.38 9.60
C GLU A 3 20.45 10.31 8.21
N LYS A 4 20.68 9.19 7.53
CA LYS A 4 20.01 8.82 6.29
C LYS A 4 18.51 8.75 6.56
N ASN A 5 17.76 9.77 6.12
CA ASN A 5 16.38 9.73 5.63
C ASN A 5 15.52 8.49 5.97
N THR A 6 15.38 8.14 7.24
CA THR A 6 14.28 7.28 7.69
C THR A 6 13.04 8.16 7.64
N SER A 7 12.18 7.98 6.62
CA SER A 7 10.87 8.62 6.63
C SER A 7 10.19 8.24 7.94
N SER A 8 9.97 9.20 8.83
CA SER A 8 9.36 8.90 10.11
C SER A 8 7.97 8.28 9.86
N ILE A 9 7.53 7.33 10.70
CA ILE A 9 6.19 6.74 10.59
C ILE A 9 5.11 7.83 10.49
N LYS A 10 5.34 8.95 11.18
CA LYS A 10 4.49 10.14 11.13
C LYS A 10 4.44 10.74 9.72
N ASN A 11 5.58 10.91 9.06
CA ASN A 11 5.64 11.42 7.68
C ASN A 11 4.88 10.50 6.73
N ALA A 12 5.05 9.18 6.85
CA ALA A 12 4.32 8.21 6.01
C ALA A 12 2.79 8.31 6.20
N ILE A 13 2.33 8.55 7.43
CA ILE A 13 0.91 8.78 7.73
C ILE A 13 0.44 10.10 7.11
N GLU A 14 1.21 11.17 7.26
CA GLU A 14 0.89 12.49 6.67
C GLU A 14 0.80 12.41 5.14
N ASP A 15 1.78 11.75 4.50
CA ASP A 15 1.80 11.53 3.05
C ASP A 15 0.57 10.73 2.58
N LEU A 16 0.20 9.67 3.33
CA LEU A 16 -1.00 8.88 3.05
C LEU A 16 -2.27 9.74 3.12
N LEU A 17 -2.39 10.60 4.14
CA LEU A 17 -3.56 11.47 4.32
C LEU A 17 -3.68 12.52 3.21
N GLU A 18 -2.57 12.94 2.62
CA GLU A 18 -2.54 13.88 1.51
C GLU A 18 -2.90 13.26 0.15
N THR A 19 -2.98 11.93 0.05
CA THR A 19 -3.41 11.26 -1.18
C THR A 19 -4.87 11.59 -1.55
N SER A 20 -5.17 11.57 -2.85
CA SER A 20 -6.53 11.76 -3.37
C SER A 20 -7.52 10.75 -2.78
N ILE A 21 -7.08 9.51 -2.56
CA ILE A 21 -7.89 8.44 -1.97
C ILE A 21 -8.28 8.79 -0.53
N PHE A 22 -7.33 9.19 0.32
CA PHE A 22 -7.65 9.54 1.71
C PHE A 22 -8.41 10.84 1.84
N LYS A 23 -8.17 11.81 0.95
CA LYS A 23 -8.99 13.03 0.85
C LYS A 23 -10.46 12.68 0.57
N GLU A 24 -10.73 11.75 -0.34
CA GLU A 24 -12.09 11.29 -0.62
C GLU A 24 -12.71 10.48 0.53
N ILE A 25 -11.92 9.60 1.17
CA ILE A 25 -12.39 8.85 2.36
C ILE A 25 -12.74 9.81 3.50
N SER A 26 -11.91 10.81 3.75
CA SER A 26 -12.11 11.84 4.78
C SER A 26 -13.38 12.66 4.53
N LYS A 27 -13.66 13.04 3.28
CA LYS A 27 -14.91 13.72 2.92
C LYS A 27 -16.15 12.88 3.22
N ARG A 28 -16.09 11.57 2.96
CA ARG A 28 -17.25 10.65 3.12
C ARG A 28 -17.47 10.18 4.55
N ASN A 29 -16.39 9.98 5.32
CA ASN A 29 -16.43 9.27 6.59
C ASN A 29 -15.88 10.09 7.76
N ASN A 30 -15.56 11.37 7.56
CA ASN A 30 -14.88 12.31 8.46
C ASN A 30 -13.35 12.10 8.62
N LYS A 31 -12.67 13.16 9.06
CA LYS A 31 -11.21 13.23 9.18
C LYS A 31 -10.64 12.22 10.18
N ASN A 32 -11.28 12.05 11.33
CA ASN A 32 -10.82 11.13 12.38
C ASN A 32 -10.85 9.67 11.90
N PHE A 33 -11.86 9.28 11.12
CA PHE A 33 -11.90 7.96 10.50
C PHE A 33 -10.72 7.77 9.54
N ALA A 34 -10.45 8.74 8.67
CA ALA A 34 -9.36 8.69 7.72
C ALA A 34 -7.99 8.61 8.43
N GLU A 35 -7.77 9.40 9.48
CA GLU A 35 -6.54 9.35 10.30
C GLU A 35 -6.32 7.97 10.94
N LYS A 36 -7.35 7.41 11.56
CA LYS A 36 -7.29 6.06 12.14
C LYS A 36 -6.98 5.00 11.09
N LEU A 37 -7.61 5.10 9.91
CA LEU A 37 -7.36 4.18 8.80
C LEU A 37 -5.91 4.28 8.30
N ALA A 38 -5.36 5.49 8.17
CA ALA A 38 -3.96 5.69 7.74
C ALA A 38 -2.98 5.05 8.73
N VAL A 39 -3.18 5.27 10.04
CA VAL A 39 -2.37 4.63 11.09
C VAL A 39 -2.43 3.11 11.00
N TRP A 40 -3.63 2.55 10.81
CA TRP A 40 -3.82 1.11 10.68
C TRP A 40 -3.12 0.54 9.45
N LEU A 41 -3.21 1.21 8.31
CA LEU A 41 -2.53 0.79 7.08
C LEU A 41 -1.01 0.80 7.23
N VAL A 42 -0.43 1.86 7.80
CA VAL A 42 1.02 1.92 8.04
C VAL A 42 1.46 0.80 8.98
N ARG A 43 0.72 0.57 10.08
CA ARG A 43 1.02 -0.54 10.99
C ARG A 43 0.95 -1.90 10.30
N TYR A 44 -0.05 -2.09 9.44
CA TYR A 44 -0.23 -3.33 8.71
C TYR A 44 0.91 -3.60 7.73
N ILE A 45 1.36 -2.57 6.99
CA ILE A 45 2.53 -2.64 6.11
C ILE A 45 3.79 -3.01 6.91
N LEU A 46 4.02 -2.34 8.04
CA LEU A 46 5.18 -2.62 8.89
C LEU A 46 5.16 -4.05 9.45
N MET A 47 3.99 -4.54 9.87
CA MET A 47 3.82 -5.92 10.34
C MET A 47 4.20 -6.92 9.25
N ILE A 48 3.66 -6.73 8.04
CA ILE A 48 3.95 -7.61 6.91
C ILE A 48 5.44 -7.56 6.53
N SER A 49 6.03 -6.37 6.46
CA SER A 49 7.47 -6.21 6.19
C SER A 49 8.31 -6.98 7.20
N SER A 50 7.97 -6.88 8.48
CA SER A 50 8.65 -7.59 9.55
C SER A 50 8.50 -9.11 9.44
N MET A 51 7.32 -9.61 9.05
CA MET A 51 7.09 -11.05 8.81
C MET A 51 7.91 -11.56 7.62
N ASN A 52 7.97 -10.81 6.52
CA ASN A 52 8.80 -11.16 5.37
C ASN A 52 10.29 -11.18 5.73
N GLU A 53 10.77 -10.15 6.45
CA GLU A 53 12.17 -10.05 6.85
C GLU A 53 12.58 -11.17 7.81
N SER A 54 11.77 -11.40 8.86
CA SER A 54 12.11 -12.25 10.00
C SER A 54 11.74 -13.72 9.78
N LEU A 55 10.60 -13.99 9.16
CA LEU A 55 10.01 -15.32 9.03
C LEU A 55 10.03 -15.84 7.58
N LYS A 56 10.44 -15.02 6.60
CA LYS A 56 10.41 -15.34 5.17
C LYS A 56 9.02 -15.72 4.65
N ILE A 57 7.99 -15.23 5.33
CA ILE A 57 6.59 -15.38 4.91
C ILE A 57 6.29 -14.22 3.95
N ASP A 58 5.93 -14.54 2.72
CA ASP A 58 5.60 -13.54 1.71
C ASP A 58 4.20 -12.92 1.94
N LEU A 59 3.91 -11.85 1.20
CA LEU A 59 2.65 -11.11 1.35
C LEU A 59 1.45 -12.00 1.01
N GLU A 60 1.55 -12.82 -0.03
CA GLU A 60 0.50 -13.74 -0.45
C GLU A 60 0.15 -14.75 0.64
N GLU A 61 1.14 -15.35 1.28
CA GLU A 61 0.96 -16.30 2.37
C GLU A 61 0.35 -15.63 3.61
N VAL A 62 0.80 -14.41 3.97
CA VAL A 62 0.16 -13.64 5.07
C VAL A 62 -1.31 -13.38 4.77
N LEU A 63 -1.64 -12.94 3.56
CA LEU A 63 -3.01 -12.61 3.20
C LEU A 63 -3.89 -13.85 3.06
N TYR A 64 -3.34 -14.98 2.58
CA TYR A 64 -4.03 -16.27 2.59
C TYR A 64 -4.30 -16.73 4.02
N ASN A 65 -3.33 -16.62 4.93
CA ASN A 65 -3.51 -17.02 6.33
C ASN A 65 -4.56 -16.17 7.06
N LEU A 66 -4.68 -14.88 6.74
CA LEU A 66 -5.63 -13.97 7.39
C LEU A 66 -7.04 -14.03 6.81
N HIS A 67 -7.18 -14.23 5.50
CA HIS A 67 -8.46 -14.10 4.80
C HIS A 67 -8.93 -15.41 4.13
N GLY A 68 -8.11 -16.45 4.16
CA GLY A 68 -8.35 -17.72 3.50
C GLY A 68 -8.57 -17.55 1.99
N GLU A 69 -9.41 -18.40 1.43
CA GLU A 69 -9.70 -18.41 -0.01
C GLU A 69 -10.34 -17.11 -0.54
N LYS A 70 -10.89 -16.26 0.33
CA LYS A 70 -11.47 -14.96 -0.07
C LYS A 70 -10.40 -13.97 -0.55
N PHE A 71 -9.13 -14.21 -0.20
CA PHE A 71 -7.99 -13.41 -0.66
C PHE A 71 -7.75 -13.50 -2.17
N ARG A 72 -8.15 -14.58 -2.85
CA ARG A 72 -7.89 -14.75 -4.30
C ARG A 72 -8.41 -13.58 -5.14
N LYS A 73 -9.53 -12.97 -4.75
CA LYS A 73 -10.08 -11.81 -5.45
C LYS A 73 -9.23 -10.54 -5.26
N ILE A 74 -8.56 -10.41 -4.13
CA ILE A 74 -7.61 -9.31 -3.88
C ILE A 74 -6.37 -9.50 -4.75
N ILE A 75 -5.82 -10.73 -4.85
CA ILE A 75 -4.72 -11.04 -5.79
C ILE A 75 -5.14 -10.67 -7.20
N GLU A 76 -6.29 -11.19 -7.67
CA GLU A 76 -6.76 -10.98 -9.03
C GLU A 76 -6.89 -9.49 -9.38
N VAL A 77 -7.45 -8.68 -8.48
CA VAL A 77 -7.58 -7.23 -8.69
C VAL A 77 -6.21 -6.55 -8.66
N THR A 78 -5.32 -6.98 -7.77
CA THR A 78 -3.96 -6.42 -7.64
C THR A 78 -3.14 -6.71 -8.90
N GLU A 79 -3.11 -7.96 -9.35
CA GLU A 79 -2.43 -8.39 -10.57
C GLU A 79 -2.96 -7.68 -11.82
N LYS A 80 -4.29 -7.57 -11.97
CA LYS A 80 -4.91 -6.81 -13.07
C LYS A 80 -4.47 -5.34 -13.06
N THR A 81 -4.35 -4.75 -11.88
CA THR A 81 -3.92 -3.36 -11.73
C THR A 81 -2.46 -3.18 -12.13
N PHE A 82 -1.55 -4.02 -11.64
CA PHE A 82 -0.13 -3.95 -12.01
C PHE A 82 0.12 -4.28 -13.48
N TYR A 83 -0.60 -5.27 -14.04
CA TYR A 83 -0.52 -5.59 -15.47
C TYR A 83 -0.94 -4.40 -16.35
N LYS A 84 -2.02 -3.70 -15.96
CA LYS A 84 -2.47 -2.50 -16.65
C LYS A 84 -1.44 -1.36 -16.56
N ILE A 85 -0.86 -1.13 -15.38
CA ILE A 85 0.18 -0.12 -15.18
C ILE A 85 1.40 -0.41 -16.06
N LYS A 86 1.86 -1.68 -16.12
CA LYS A 86 2.99 -2.09 -16.95
C LYS A 86 2.73 -1.86 -18.45
N LYS A 87 1.52 -2.20 -18.92
CA LYS A 87 1.12 -1.97 -20.31
C LYS A 87 1.03 -0.49 -20.65
N ASP A 88 0.54 0.33 -19.72
CA ASP A 88 0.48 1.77 -19.90
C ASP A 88 1.89 2.38 -19.93
N SER A 89 2.82 1.94 -19.07
CA SER A 89 4.22 2.39 -19.11
C SER A 89 4.96 1.99 -20.40
N GLU A 90 4.72 0.77 -20.91
CA GLU A 90 5.29 0.32 -22.20
C GLU A 90 4.78 1.15 -23.40
N ASN A 91 3.57 1.73 -23.29
CA ASN A 91 3.04 2.65 -24.30
C ASN A 91 3.62 4.07 -24.18
N PHE A 92 4.09 4.49 -22.99
CA PHE A 92 4.74 5.78 -22.80
C PHE A 92 6.20 5.79 -23.29
N ASP A 93 6.92 4.67 -23.21
CA ASP A 93 8.29 4.55 -23.74
C ASP A 93 8.39 4.59 -25.28
N ASN A 94 7.26 4.50 -25.99
CA ASN A 94 7.21 4.61 -27.46
C ASN A 94 7.04 6.05 -27.99
N TYR A 95 7.01 7.05 -27.11
CA TYR A 95 7.07 8.45 -27.50
C TYR A 95 8.49 9.00 -27.27
N ILE A 96 9.39 8.73 -28.22
CA ILE A 96 10.64 9.49 -28.35
C ILE A 96 10.26 10.86 -28.94
N TRP A 97 10.59 11.94 -28.23
CA TRP A 97 10.48 13.34 -28.67
C TRP A 97 11.51 13.67 -29.75
#